data_AF-A0A3A9Y3Q9-F1
#
_entry.id   AF-A0A3A9Y3Q9-F1
#
_cell.length_a   1.000
_cell.length_b   1.000
_cell.length_c   1.000
_cell.angle_alpha   90.00
_cell.angle_beta   90.00
_cell.angle_gamma   90.00
#
_symmetry.space_group_name_H-M   'P 1'
#
loop_
_entity.id
_entity.type
_entity.pdbx_description
1 polymer ?
#
loop_
_entity_poly.entity_id
_entity_poly.type
_entity_poly.pdbx_seq_one_letter_code
_entity_poly.pdbx_strand_id
1 'polypeptide(L)'
;MDQPSPHTAQSLASDLRALGVASGDVLLLHSSNRSLGFVVGGTQAVVQALLDVLGPEGTLVVPTHTPENTDPAGWQHPPVPEAWWPAIREQAPGFEPSCTPSRWMGVIAEAVRMWPGALRSDHPQVSFAALGMNAAGIVGGHQLDDALGETSPLGAVYRLNGKVLLLGCGYNSNTSLHLAEWRQKSPPRAVTGSSVRQPDGTSQWTTWVDIVADESDFDRLGADFEAAGAAVIGQVGGATAQLMSQPVLVDFATAWMSANRLPKHSVSKKPLASGEAPVLASS
;
A
#
# COMPACT_ATOMS: atom_id res chain seq x y z
N MET A 1 16.49 25.03 -9.50
CA MET A 1 16.80 23.94 -8.54
C MET A 1 17.71 24.62 -7.55
N ASP A 2 17.15 25.03 -6.41
CA ASP A 2 17.71 26.10 -5.59
C ASP A 2 18.47 25.55 -4.37
N GLN A 3 18.90 24.29 -4.45
CA GLN A 3 19.68 23.64 -3.41
C GLN A 3 21.14 24.16 -3.42
N PRO A 4 21.74 24.47 -2.25
CA PRO A 4 23.11 24.97 -2.17
C PRO A 4 24.17 23.87 -2.38
N SER A 5 23.83 22.62 -2.07
CA SER A 5 24.68 21.44 -2.23
C SER A 5 23.82 20.20 -2.52
N PRO A 6 24.37 19.17 -3.16
CA PRO A 6 23.64 17.93 -3.36
C PRO A 6 23.54 17.12 -2.07
N HIS A 7 22.47 16.33 -1.93
CA HIS A 7 22.38 15.31 -0.89
C HIS A 7 23.17 14.06 -1.30
N THR A 8 23.68 13.34 -0.31
CA THR A 8 24.42 12.08 -0.45
C THR A 8 23.79 11.00 0.43
N ALA A 9 24.10 9.73 0.18
CA ALA A 9 23.68 8.62 1.04
C ALA A 9 24.05 8.88 2.52
N GLN A 10 25.24 9.44 2.78
CA GLN A 10 25.68 9.75 4.14
C GLN A 10 24.87 10.90 4.79
N SER A 11 24.53 11.95 4.03
CA SER A 11 23.69 13.02 4.56
C SER A 11 22.28 12.53 4.86
N LEU A 12 21.68 11.73 3.95
CA LEU A 12 20.34 11.15 4.14
C LEU A 12 20.32 10.21 5.35
N ALA A 13 21.36 9.37 5.51
CA ALA A 13 21.49 8.50 6.66
C ALA A 13 21.65 9.27 7.98
N SER A 14 22.26 10.46 7.95
CA SER A 14 22.38 11.33 9.13
C SER A 14 21.03 11.94 9.49
N ASP A 15 20.31 12.45 8.48
CA ASP A 15 18.97 13.01 8.65
C ASP A 15 17.96 11.96 9.17
N LEU A 16 17.99 10.75 8.61
CA LEU A 16 17.15 9.62 9.04
C LEU A 16 17.40 9.25 10.51
N ARG A 17 18.66 9.22 10.95
CA ARG A 17 19.00 8.99 12.37
C ARG A 17 18.53 10.13 13.25
N ALA A 18 18.68 11.38 12.80
CA ALA A 18 18.20 12.55 13.53
C ALA A 18 16.67 12.56 13.66
N LEU A 19 15.95 12.04 12.66
CA LEU A 19 14.49 11.86 12.69
C LEU A 19 14.06 10.73 13.66
N GLY A 20 14.95 9.80 14.00
CA GLY A 20 14.70 8.71 14.94
C GLY A 20 14.60 7.31 14.34
N VAL A 21 15.03 7.13 13.09
CA VAL A 21 15.24 5.79 12.52
C VAL A 21 16.49 5.18 13.15
N ALA A 22 16.37 3.97 13.66
CA ALA A 22 17.40 3.27 14.41
C ALA A 22 17.74 1.92 13.77
N SER A 23 18.92 1.40 14.10
CA SER A 23 19.31 0.06 13.69
C SER A 23 18.38 -0.98 14.32
N GLY A 24 18.01 -2.01 13.54
CA GLY A 24 17.07 -3.04 13.96
C GLY A 24 15.59 -2.70 13.76
N ASP A 25 15.25 -1.47 13.34
CA ASP A 25 13.86 -1.10 13.07
C ASP A 25 13.25 -1.94 11.93
N VAL A 26 11.96 -2.23 12.04
CA VAL A 26 11.10 -2.59 10.90
C VAL A 26 10.45 -1.30 10.41
N LEU A 27 10.77 -0.86 9.19
CA LEU A 27 10.38 0.43 8.64
C LEU A 27 9.52 0.27 7.39
N LEU A 28 8.23 0.61 7.48
CA LEU A 28 7.36 0.77 6.33
C LEU A 28 7.52 2.16 5.72
N LEU A 29 7.99 2.22 4.47
CA LEU A 29 8.30 3.46 3.77
C LEU A 29 7.22 3.79 2.73
N HIS A 30 6.74 5.03 2.80
CA HIS A 30 6.06 5.73 1.70
C HIS A 30 6.91 6.93 1.30
N SER A 31 7.05 7.22 0.01
CA SER A 31 7.97 8.27 -0.42
C SER A 31 7.57 8.98 -1.71
N SER A 32 7.98 10.24 -1.81
CA SER A 32 7.97 11.03 -3.03
C SER A 32 9.39 11.42 -3.42
N ASN A 33 9.97 10.73 -4.41
CA ASN A 33 11.36 10.99 -4.82
C ASN A 33 11.63 12.44 -5.24
N ARG A 34 10.63 13.14 -5.78
CA ARG A 34 10.78 14.55 -6.22
C ARG A 34 11.02 15.52 -5.06
N SER A 35 10.57 15.18 -3.86
CA SER A 35 10.70 16.03 -2.67
C SER A 35 12.12 16.07 -2.09
N LEU A 36 12.93 15.05 -2.37
CA LEU A 36 14.26 14.88 -1.77
C LEU A 36 15.31 15.89 -2.27
N GLY A 37 15.04 16.59 -3.36
CA GLY A 37 16.06 17.36 -4.09
C GLY A 37 16.98 16.45 -4.91
N PHE A 38 18.16 16.95 -5.26
CA PHE A 38 19.14 16.14 -5.99
C PHE A 38 19.97 15.30 -5.04
N VAL A 39 19.98 13.99 -5.28
CA VAL A 39 20.77 13.02 -4.54
C VAL A 39 21.88 12.47 -5.45
N VAL A 40 23.13 12.58 -5.02
CA VAL A 40 24.27 11.93 -5.69
C VAL A 40 24.06 10.41 -5.63
N GLY A 41 24.00 9.77 -6.80
CA GLY A 41 23.66 8.34 -6.92
C GLY A 41 22.16 8.05 -7.00
N GLY A 42 21.31 9.08 -6.99
CA GLY A 42 19.87 8.97 -7.22
C GLY A 42 19.17 7.98 -6.28
N THR A 43 18.18 7.26 -6.80
CA THR A 43 17.37 6.30 -6.04
C THR A 43 18.20 5.24 -5.30
N GLN A 44 19.28 4.75 -5.91
CA GLN A 44 20.15 3.75 -5.28
C GLN A 44 20.76 4.27 -3.99
N ALA A 45 21.23 5.52 -3.97
CA ALA A 45 21.80 6.14 -2.78
C ALA A 45 20.76 6.33 -1.66
N VAL A 46 19.50 6.58 -2.01
CA VAL A 46 18.40 6.67 -1.04
C VAL A 46 18.13 5.31 -0.39
N VAL A 47 18.03 4.24 -1.18
CA VAL A 47 17.83 2.88 -0.65
C VAL A 47 19.04 2.45 0.19
N GLN A 48 20.27 2.72 -0.26
CA GLN A 48 21.47 2.42 0.52
C GLN A 48 21.48 3.17 1.86
N ALA A 49 21.11 4.45 1.89
CA ALA A 49 21.04 5.21 3.13
C ALA A 49 20.03 4.62 4.13
N LEU A 50 18.87 4.17 3.66
CA LEU A 50 17.89 3.48 4.51
C LEU A 50 18.46 2.18 5.08
N LEU A 51 19.07 1.35 4.23
CA LEU A 51 19.66 0.08 4.66
C LEU A 51 20.85 0.27 5.62
N ASP A 52 21.67 1.28 5.40
CA ASP A 52 22.81 1.61 6.27
C ASP A 52 22.37 2.08 7.67
N VAL A 53 21.20 2.74 7.78
CA VAL A 53 20.64 3.15 9.07
C VAL A 53 19.99 1.97 9.78
N LEU A 54 19.23 1.15 9.05
CA LEU A 54 18.56 -0.03 9.60
C LEU A 54 19.55 -1.12 10.02
N GLY A 55 20.67 -1.25 9.30
CA GLY A 55 21.68 -2.27 9.57
C GLY A 55 21.18 -3.71 9.30
N PRO A 56 21.98 -4.73 9.63
CA PRO A 56 21.69 -6.13 9.29
C PRO A 56 20.46 -6.71 10.02
N GLU A 57 20.14 -6.18 11.20
CA GLU A 57 19.00 -6.61 12.02
C GLU A 57 17.70 -5.90 11.63
N GLY A 58 17.78 -4.84 10.83
CA GLY A 58 16.61 -4.06 10.42
C GLY A 58 15.85 -4.68 9.25
N THR A 59 14.69 -4.13 8.93
CA THR A 59 13.87 -4.56 7.79
C THR A 59 13.19 -3.37 7.15
N LEU A 60 13.41 -3.17 5.85
CA LEU A 60 12.74 -2.16 5.04
C LEU A 60 11.53 -2.79 4.35
N VAL A 61 10.37 -2.14 4.41
CA VAL A 61 9.12 -2.60 3.79
C VAL A 61 8.56 -1.47 2.92
N VAL A 62 8.08 -1.79 1.73
CA VAL A 62 7.41 -0.85 0.82
C VAL A 62 6.14 -1.46 0.23
N PRO A 63 5.05 -0.69 0.05
CA PRO A 63 3.94 -1.15 -0.77
C PRO A 63 4.38 -1.24 -2.24
N THR A 64 3.88 -2.26 -2.92
CA THR A 64 4.18 -2.55 -4.34
C THR A 64 2.89 -2.83 -5.12
N HIS A 65 1.86 -2.01 -4.90
CA HIS A 65 0.51 -2.24 -5.40
C HIS A 65 0.45 -2.28 -6.94
N THR A 66 -0.51 -3.07 -7.44
CA THR A 66 -0.75 -3.39 -8.85
C THR A 66 -2.23 -3.16 -9.21
N PRO A 67 -2.72 -1.91 -9.14
CA PRO A 67 -4.12 -1.55 -9.43
C PRO A 67 -4.58 -1.94 -10.84
N GLU A 68 -3.66 -2.07 -11.81
CA GLU A 68 -3.96 -2.57 -13.17
C GLU A 68 -4.45 -4.04 -13.18
N ASN A 69 -4.30 -4.78 -12.07
CA ASN A 69 -4.80 -6.16 -11.92
C ASN A 69 -6.09 -6.21 -11.07
N THR A 70 -6.85 -5.12 -11.02
CA THR A 70 -8.19 -5.07 -10.38
C THR A 70 -9.29 -5.18 -11.43
N ASP A 71 -10.56 -5.33 -11.00
CA ASP A 71 -11.68 -5.38 -11.96
C ASP A 71 -11.79 -4.08 -12.77
N PRO A 72 -11.79 -4.15 -14.12
CA PRO A 72 -11.83 -2.96 -14.97
C PRO A 72 -13.10 -2.13 -14.83
N ALA A 73 -14.17 -2.68 -14.24
CA ALA A 73 -15.37 -1.93 -13.90
C ALA A 73 -15.13 -0.81 -12.87
N GLY A 74 -14.06 -0.92 -12.07
CA GLY A 74 -13.68 0.09 -11.09
C GLY A 74 -12.67 1.13 -11.59
N TRP A 75 -12.12 0.99 -12.80
CA TRP A 75 -11.02 1.84 -13.26
C TRP A 75 -11.50 3.24 -13.66
N GLN A 76 -10.80 4.26 -13.14
CA GLN A 76 -11.09 5.67 -13.42
C GLN A 76 -9.89 6.41 -14.02
N HIS A 77 -8.67 5.86 -13.94
CA HIS A 77 -7.43 6.55 -14.29
C HIS A 77 -6.45 5.66 -15.09
N PRO A 78 -6.74 5.35 -16.37
CA PRO A 78 -7.95 5.70 -17.13
C PRO A 78 -9.06 4.63 -17.03
N PRO A 79 -10.33 4.98 -17.33
CA PRO A 79 -11.34 3.96 -17.58
C PRO A 79 -11.12 3.29 -18.94
N VAL A 80 -11.73 2.12 -19.13
CA VAL A 80 -11.74 1.38 -20.41
C VAL A 80 -13.18 1.04 -20.81
N PRO A 81 -13.49 0.90 -22.12
CA PRO A 81 -14.82 0.52 -22.59
C PRO A 81 -15.31 -0.78 -21.95
N GLU A 82 -16.59 -0.82 -21.55
CA GLU A 82 -17.21 -2.00 -20.91
C GLU A 82 -17.12 -3.27 -21.77
N ALA A 83 -17.19 -3.10 -23.10
CA ALA A 83 -17.02 -4.20 -24.05
C ALA A 83 -15.64 -4.90 -23.96
N TRP A 84 -14.62 -4.26 -23.35
CA TRP A 84 -13.29 -4.84 -23.19
C TRP A 84 -13.14 -5.64 -21.89
N TRP A 85 -14.04 -5.47 -20.92
CA TRP A 85 -13.90 -6.10 -19.60
C TRP A 85 -13.82 -7.63 -19.67
N PRO A 86 -14.62 -8.36 -20.48
CA PRO A 86 -14.49 -9.81 -20.60
C PRO A 86 -13.09 -10.24 -21.09
N ALA A 87 -12.57 -9.56 -22.12
CA ALA A 87 -11.24 -9.84 -22.67
C ALA A 87 -10.13 -9.55 -21.66
N ILE A 88 -10.23 -8.46 -20.88
CA ILE A 88 -9.27 -8.14 -19.81
C ILE A 88 -9.27 -9.25 -18.74
N ARG A 89 -10.45 -9.66 -18.27
CA ARG A 89 -10.56 -10.71 -17.24
C ARG A 89 -10.03 -12.06 -17.74
N GLU A 90 -10.25 -12.39 -19.01
CA GLU A 90 -9.81 -13.66 -19.61
C GLU A 90 -8.31 -13.69 -19.95
N GLN A 91 -7.74 -12.57 -20.41
CA GLN A 91 -6.40 -12.55 -21.02
C GLN A 91 -5.31 -11.91 -20.14
N ALA A 92 -5.65 -11.31 -19.01
CA ALA A 92 -4.65 -10.72 -18.11
C ALA A 92 -3.68 -11.80 -17.59
N PRO A 93 -2.35 -11.59 -17.66
CA PRO A 93 -1.33 -12.63 -17.45
C PRO A 93 -1.08 -13.05 -15.99
N GLY A 94 -1.91 -12.56 -15.06
CA GLY A 94 -1.78 -12.81 -13.64
C GLY A 94 -0.61 -12.08 -12.98
N PHE A 95 -0.76 -11.79 -11.69
CA PHE A 95 0.32 -11.21 -10.89
C PHE A 95 1.48 -12.20 -10.73
N GLU A 96 2.70 -11.71 -10.91
CA GLU A 96 3.94 -12.44 -10.69
C GLU A 96 4.86 -11.59 -9.81
N PRO A 97 5.15 -12.01 -8.56
CA PRO A 97 5.96 -11.22 -7.64
C PRO A 97 7.30 -10.77 -8.25
N SER A 98 7.92 -11.64 -9.06
CA SER A 98 9.25 -11.44 -9.64
C SER A 98 9.31 -10.41 -10.77
N CYS A 99 8.21 -10.16 -11.51
CA CYS A 99 8.26 -9.31 -12.71
C CYS A 99 7.14 -8.29 -12.87
N THR A 100 5.99 -8.43 -12.19
CA THR A 100 4.91 -7.43 -12.31
C THR A 100 5.34 -6.09 -11.69
N PRO A 101 5.47 -5.00 -12.46
CA PRO A 101 5.87 -3.70 -11.90
C PRO A 101 4.80 -3.17 -10.95
N SER A 102 5.18 -2.46 -9.89
CA SER A 102 4.18 -1.69 -9.13
C SER A 102 3.73 -0.45 -9.91
N ARG A 103 2.54 0.07 -9.59
CA ARG A 103 2.02 1.33 -10.14
C ARG A 103 1.75 2.32 -9.03
N TRP A 104 2.11 3.57 -9.29
CA TRP A 104 1.93 4.72 -8.39
C TRP A 104 2.69 4.69 -7.06
N MET A 105 3.46 3.63 -6.76
CA MET A 105 4.26 3.52 -5.53
C MET A 105 5.57 4.31 -5.55
N GLY A 106 6.00 4.77 -6.73
CA GLY A 106 7.20 5.58 -6.91
C GLY A 106 8.49 4.77 -7.12
N VAL A 107 9.52 5.47 -7.60
CA VAL A 107 10.79 4.85 -8.02
C VAL A 107 11.59 4.23 -6.87
N ILE A 108 11.43 4.72 -5.63
CA ILE A 108 12.11 4.15 -4.46
C ILE A 108 11.50 2.79 -4.10
N ALA A 109 10.17 2.68 -4.07
CA ALA A 109 9.50 1.40 -3.84
C ALA A 109 9.87 0.36 -4.92
N GLU A 110 9.90 0.78 -6.19
CA GLU A 110 10.36 -0.09 -7.29
C GLU A 110 11.83 -0.52 -7.13
N ALA A 111 12.72 0.37 -6.70
CA ALA A 111 14.11 0.03 -6.45
C ALA A 111 14.27 -0.96 -5.29
N VAL A 112 13.52 -0.79 -4.20
CA VAL A 112 13.50 -1.74 -3.07
C VAL A 112 12.96 -3.10 -3.51
N ARG A 113 11.87 -3.13 -4.30
CA ARG A 113 11.29 -4.37 -4.84
C ARG A 113 12.29 -5.19 -5.65
N MET A 114 13.16 -4.52 -6.40
CA MET A 114 14.16 -5.14 -7.27
C MET A 114 15.52 -5.33 -6.58
N TRP A 115 15.65 -4.95 -5.31
CA TRP A 115 16.93 -4.98 -4.62
C TRP A 115 17.38 -6.43 -4.37
N PRO A 116 18.68 -6.75 -4.48
CA PRO A 116 19.18 -8.08 -4.15
C PRO A 116 18.75 -8.54 -2.75
N GLY A 117 18.08 -9.68 -2.67
CA GLY A 117 17.56 -10.24 -1.41
C GLY A 117 16.18 -9.72 -1.00
N ALA A 118 15.55 -8.83 -1.76
CA ALA A 118 14.18 -8.43 -1.50
C ALA A 118 13.21 -9.59 -1.78
N LEU A 119 12.21 -9.72 -0.91
CA LEU A 119 11.09 -10.65 -1.07
C LEU A 119 9.81 -9.85 -1.30
N ARG A 120 8.85 -10.43 -2.00
CA ARG A 120 7.56 -9.77 -2.28
C ARG A 120 6.40 -10.73 -2.02
N SER A 121 5.35 -10.24 -1.39
CA SER A 121 4.15 -11.02 -1.12
C SER A 121 3.38 -11.31 -2.41
N ASP A 122 2.57 -12.35 -2.41
CA ASP A 122 1.85 -12.88 -3.56
C ASP A 122 0.46 -12.27 -3.82
N HIS A 123 -0.01 -11.34 -2.98
CA HIS A 123 -1.30 -10.70 -3.21
C HIS A 123 -1.34 -9.94 -4.54
N PRO A 124 -2.31 -10.22 -5.44
CA PRO A 124 -2.24 -9.81 -6.83
C PRO A 124 -2.56 -8.33 -7.10
N GLN A 125 -3.05 -7.62 -6.08
CA GLN A 125 -3.44 -6.20 -6.13
C GLN A 125 -2.64 -5.29 -5.18
N VAL A 126 -2.42 -5.69 -3.93
CA VAL A 126 -1.81 -4.87 -2.87
C VAL A 126 -0.56 -5.50 -2.26
N SER A 127 0.27 -6.15 -3.08
CA SER A 127 1.52 -6.77 -2.61
C SER A 127 2.48 -5.76 -1.96
N PHE A 128 3.31 -6.25 -1.04
CA PHE A 128 4.41 -5.52 -0.41
C PHE A 128 5.75 -6.20 -0.73
N ALA A 129 6.81 -5.40 -0.86
CA ALA A 129 8.18 -5.91 -0.85
C ALA A 129 8.85 -5.61 0.49
N ALA A 130 9.68 -6.54 0.96
CA ALA A 130 10.46 -6.40 2.18
C ALA A 130 11.90 -6.86 1.97
N LEU A 131 12.83 -6.21 2.66
CA LEU A 131 14.27 -6.47 2.61
C LEU A 131 14.87 -6.40 4.01
N GLY A 132 15.57 -7.45 4.43
CA GLY A 132 16.21 -7.52 5.76
C GLY A 132 15.71 -8.67 6.62
N MET A 133 16.03 -8.63 7.91
CA MET A 133 15.91 -9.77 8.85
C MET A 133 14.51 -10.41 8.86
N ASN A 134 13.46 -9.60 8.87
CA ASN A 134 12.08 -10.07 9.01
C ASN A 134 11.33 -10.20 7.67
N ALA A 135 12.01 -10.03 6.52
CA ALA A 135 11.35 -9.92 5.22
C ALA A 135 10.41 -11.10 4.92
N ALA A 136 10.88 -12.34 5.12
CA ALA A 136 10.10 -13.55 4.83
C ALA A 136 8.84 -13.66 5.71
N GLY A 137 8.94 -13.28 6.99
CA GLY A 137 7.80 -13.29 7.91
C GLY A 137 6.79 -12.18 7.62
N ILE A 138 7.22 -11.05 7.06
CA ILE A 138 6.35 -9.92 6.70
C ILE A 138 5.56 -10.21 5.42
N VAL A 139 6.20 -10.77 4.39
CA VAL A 139 5.55 -10.95 3.08
C VAL A 139 4.87 -12.30 2.89
N GLY A 140 5.10 -13.26 3.81
CA GLY A 140 4.56 -14.62 3.71
C GLY A 140 3.08 -14.70 4.09
N GLY A 141 2.33 -15.54 3.38
CA GLY A 141 0.94 -15.90 3.73
C GLY A 141 -0.09 -14.80 3.48
N HIS A 142 0.15 -13.93 2.51
CA HIS A 142 -0.69 -12.76 2.23
C HIS A 142 -2.01 -13.17 1.55
N GLN A 143 -3.07 -13.32 2.35
CA GLN A 143 -4.37 -13.83 1.91
C GLN A 143 -5.15 -12.85 1.02
N LEU A 144 -5.95 -13.40 0.09
CA LEU A 144 -6.80 -12.60 -0.80
C LEU A 144 -7.88 -11.82 -0.04
N ASP A 145 -8.55 -12.45 0.93
CA ASP A 145 -9.72 -11.92 1.64
C ASP A 145 -9.41 -11.21 2.96
N ASP A 146 -8.13 -10.93 3.20
CA ASP A 146 -7.60 -10.16 4.31
C ASP A 146 -6.43 -9.25 3.85
N ALA A 147 -6.61 -8.61 2.69
CA ALA A 147 -5.54 -8.01 1.90
C ALA A 147 -4.73 -6.91 2.62
N LEU A 148 -5.32 -6.21 3.59
CA LEU A 148 -4.65 -5.18 4.38
C LEU A 148 -4.95 -5.32 5.88
N GLY A 149 -5.39 -6.51 6.31
CA GLY A 149 -5.78 -6.78 7.70
C GLY A 149 -4.72 -7.52 8.51
N GLU A 150 -5.16 -8.35 9.45
CA GLU A 150 -4.29 -8.94 10.48
C GLU A 150 -3.27 -9.92 9.90
N THR A 151 -3.63 -10.69 8.88
CA THR A 151 -2.73 -11.65 8.23
C THR A 151 -1.88 -11.04 7.12
N SER A 152 -2.11 -9.75 6.78
CA SER A 152 -1.35 -9.02 5.76
C SER A 152 0.05 -8.58 6.24
N PRO A 153 0.91 -8.09 5.34
CA PRO A 153 2.16 -7.42 5.68
C PRO A 153 1.98 -6.23 6.63
N LEU A 154 0.86 -5.50 6.58
CA LEU A 154 0.58 -4.43 7.55
C LEU A 154 0.42 -4.97 8.97
N GLY A 155 -0.33 -6.07 9.11
CA GLY A 155 -0.49 -6.76 10.40
C GLY A 155 0.82 -7.36 10.90
N ALA A 156 1.70 -7.82 10.01
CA ALA A 156 3.04 -8.28 10.37
C ALA A 156 3.92 -7.13 10.89
N VAL A 157 3.96 -5.98 10.20
CA VAL A 157 4.66 -4.77 10.68
C VAL A 157 4.12 -4.35 12.05
N TYR A 158 2.81 -4.45 12.27
CA TYR A 158 2.18 -4.12 13.55
C TYR A 158 2.68 -5.02 14.68
N ARG A 159 2.66 -6.34 14.47
CA ARG A 159 3.13 -7.33 15.45
C ARG A 159 4.62 -7.19 15.77
N LEU A 160 5.41 -6.71 14.82
CA LEU A 160 6.84 -6.46 14.98
C LEU A 160 7.15 -5.09 15.60
N ASN A 161 6.13 -4.34 16.05
CA ASN A 161 6.26 -2.98 16.57
C ASN A 161 7.01 -2.04 15.61
N GLY A 162 6.70 -2.16 14.31
CA GLY A 162 7.34 -1.39 13.26
C GLY A 162 6.99 0.10 13.26
N LYS A 163 7.71 0.84 12.44
CA LYS A 163 7.55 2.29 12.22
C LYS A 163 7.05 2.55 10.80
N VAL A 164 6.30 3.64 10.64
CA VAL A 164 5.96 4.20 9.32
C VAL A 164 6.81 5.45 9.09
N LEU A 165 7.46 5.53 7.93
CA LEU A 165 8.12 6.74 7.43
C LEU A 165 7.38 7.25 6.20
N LEU A 166 6.81 8.45 6.33
CA LEU A 166 6.32 9.23 5.20
C LEU A 166 7.42 10.19 4.78
N LEU A 167 8.04 9.95 3.62
CA LEU A 167 9.18 10.72 3.11
C LEU A 167 8.73 11.63 1.97
N GLY A 168 8.34 12.86 2.32
CA GLY A 168 7.87 13.87 1.37
C GLY A 168 6.50 13.56 0.74
N CYS A 169 5.67 12.80 1.45
CA CYS A 169 4.28 12.51 1.09
C CYS A 169 3.38 12.64 2.33
N GLY A 170 2.06 12.73 2.12
CA GLY A 170 1.08 12.92 3.19
C GLY A 170 0.46 11.60 3.67
N TYR A 171 -0.51 11.72 4.59
CA TYR A 171 -1.22 10.57 5.15
C TYR A 171 -2.15 9.89 4.15
N ASN A 172 -2.58 10.59 3.10
CA ASN A 172 -3.24 9.98 1.95
C ASN A 172 -2.42 8.84 1.31
N SER A 173 -1.10 8.80 1.51
CA SER A 173 -0.22 7.74 1.02
C SER A 173 0.06 6.65 2.07
N ASN A 174 -0.43 6.81 3.30
CA ASN A 174 -0.08 5.95 4.44
C ASN A 174 -0.94 4.68 4.47
N THR A 175 -0.42 3.61 3.88
CA THR A 175 -1.17 2.36 3.71
C THR A 175 -1.51 1.68 5.05
N SER A 176 -0.79 1.98 6.13
CA SER A 176 -1.13 1.42 7.46
C SER A 176 -2.48 1.87 8.00
N LEU A 177 -3.03 2.98 7.51
CA LEU A 177 -4.38 3.41 7.87
C LEU A 177 -5.46 2.42 7.39
N HIS A 178 -5.20 1.64 6.33
CA HIS A 178 -6.12 0.58 5.92
C HIS A 178 -6.23 -0.55 6.95
N LEU A 179 -5.18 -0.86 7.72
CA LEU A 179 -5.30 -1.84 8.80
C LEU A 179 -6.36 -1.41 9.83
N ALA A 180 -6.50 -0.11 10.09
CA ALA A 180 -7.55 0.42 10.94
C ALA A 180 -8.95 0.30 10.31
N GLU A 181 -9.07 0.35 8.98
CA GLU A 181 -10.32 0.03 8.28
C GLU A 181 -10.68 -1.46 8.44
N TRP A 182 -9.70 -2.35 8.34
CA TRP A 182 -9.90 -3.80 8.55
C TRP A 182 -10.30 -4.14 9.99
N ARG A 183 -9.89 -3.33 10.96
CA ARG A 183 -10.24 -3.47 12.38
C ARG A 183 -11.60 -2.89 12.76
N GLN A 184 -12.31 -2.22 11.85
CA GLN A 184 -13.64 -1.72 12.16
C GLN A 184 -14.60 -2.88 12.46
N LYS A 185 -15.61 -2.65 13.30
CA LYS A 185 -16.57 -3.70 13.70
C LYS A 185 -17.44 -4.19 12.53
N SER A 186 -17.73 -3.30 11.57
CA SER A 186 -18.61 -3.60 10.43
C SER A 186 -18.16 -2.79 9.20
N PRO A 187 -16.96 -3.07 8.66
CA PRO A 187 -16.44 -2.36 7.51
C PRO A 187 -17.28 -2.70 6.27
N PRO A 188 -17.45 -1.75 5.34
CA PRO A 188 -18.12 -2.04 4.07
C PRO A 188 -17.33 -3.11 3.30
N ARG A 189 -18.04 -4.11 2.77
CA ARG A 189 -17.44 -5.19 1.97
C ARG A 189 -18.08 -5.26 0.60
N ALA A 190 -17.29 -5.60 -0.42
CA ALA A 190 -17.76 -5.80 -1.78
C ALA A 190 -17.00 -6.94 -2.47
N VAL A 191 -17.59 -7.46 -3.55
CA VAL A 191 -16.89 -8.39 -4.43
C VAL A 191 -15.79 -7.62 -5.17
N THR A 192 -14.58 -8.15 -5.15
CA THR A 192 -13.44 -7.71 -5.95
C THR A 192 -12.92 -8.91 -6.76
N GLY A 193 -12.00 -8.66 -7.69
CA GLY A 193 -11.39 -9.71 -8.48
C GLY A 193 -10.11 -9.30 -9.17
N SER A 194 -9.31 -10.30 -9.54
CA SER A 194 -8.00 -10.14 -10.14
C SER A 194 -7.65 -11.37 -10.99
N SER A 195 -6.75 -11.19 -11.95
CA SER A 195 -6.08 -12.32 -12.56
C SER A 195 -5.02 -12.88 -11.61
N VAL A 196 -5.15 -14.16 -11.27
CA VAL A 196 -4.29 -14.91 -10.33
C VAL A 196 -3.57 -16.03 -11.08
N ARG A 197 -2.25 -16.09 -10.93
CA ARG A 197 -1.46 -17.18 -11.51
C ARG A 197 -1.76 -18.50 -10.83
N GLN A 198 -1.88 -19.52 -11.65
CA GLN A 198 -2.10 -20.90 -11.23
C GLN A 198 -0.77 -21.67 -11.18
N PRO A 199 -0.68 -22.77 -10.41
CA PRO A 199 0.52 -23.61 -10.36
C PRO A 199 0.97 -24.20 -11.70
N ASP A 200 0.06 -24.32 -12.67
CA ASP A 200 0.34 -24.80 -14.02
C ASP A 200 0.89 -23.72 -14.97
N GLY A 201 1.09 -22.50 -14.46
CA GLY A 201 1.59 -21.35 -15.22
C GLY A 201 0.51 -20.57 -15.98
N THR A 202 -0.74 -21.03 -15.97
CA THR A 202 -1.88 -20.28 -16.52
C THR A 202 -2.33 -19.18 -15.55
N SER A 203 -3.30 -18.36 -15.97
CA SER A 203 -3.93 -17.35 -15.11
C SER A 203 -5.43 -17.49 -15.16
N GLN A 204 -6.07 -17.22 -14.04
CA GLN A 204 -7.51 -17.30 -13.88
C GLN A 204 -8.03 -16.04 -13.21
N TRP A 205 -9.15 -15.53 -13.72
CA TRP A 205 -9.90 -14.48 -13.01
C TRP A 205 -10.53 -15.07 -11.75
N THR A 206 -10.03 -14.66 -10.60
CA THR A 206 -10.54 -15.06 -9.29
C THR A 206 -11.29 -13.89 -8.68
N THR A 207 -12.45 -14.17 -8.07
CA THR A 207 -13.21 -13.17 -7.32
C THR A 207 -13.34 -13.59 -5.87
N TRP A 208 -13.35 -12.60 -4.98
CA TRP A 208 -13.51 -12.78 -3.55
C TRP A 208 -14.21 -11.56 -2.95
N VAL A 209 -14.58 -11.63 -1.67
CA VAL A 209 -15.19 -10.51 -0.95
C VAL A 209 -14.18 -9.94 0.03
N ASP A 210 -13.88 -8.65 -0.08
CA ASP A 210 -12.99 -7.95 0.84
C ASP A 210 -13.54 -6.57 1.21
N ILE A 211 -12.81 -5.83 2.05
CA ILE A 211 -13.16 -4.50 2.53
C ILE A 211 -12.99 -3.46 1.43
N VAL A 212 -13.96 -2.54 1.37
CA VAL A 212 -13.91 -1.37 0.51
C VAL A 212 -13.13 -0.27 1.22
N ALA A 213 -11.87 -0.10 0.80
CA ALA A 213 -11.00 0.96 1.30
C ALA A 213 -11.53 2.37 0.98
N ASP A 214 -11.30 3.32 1.88
CA ASP A 214 -11.67 4.73 1.74
C ASP A 214 -10.56 5.61 2.30
N GLU A 215 -9.81 6.27 1.41
CA GLU A 215 -8.69 7.15 1.75
C GLU A 215 -9.10 8.63 1.87
N SER A 216 -10.38 8.96 1.66
CA SER A 216 -10.86 10.34 1.50
C SER A 216 -10.66 11.24 2.74
N ASP A 217 -10.50 10.64 3.92
CA ASP A 217 -10.33 11.33 5.19
C ASP A 217 -8.95 11.07 5.85
N PHE A 218 -8.02 10.40 5.14
CA PHE A 218 -6.70 10.04 5.69
C PHE A 218 -5.86 11.26 6.06
N ASP A 219 -5.88 12.32 5.26
CA ASP A 219 -5.14 13.55 5.59
C ASP A 219 -5.73 14.26 6.84
N ARG A 220 -7.06 14.21 7.02
CA ARG A 220 -7.71 14.75 8.23
C ARG A 220 -7.35 13.93 9.47
N LEU A 221 -7.44 12.60 9.36
CA LEU A 221 -7.03 11.67 10.41
C LEU A 221 -5.56 11.90 10.79
N GLY A 222 -4.68 12.02 9.80
CA GLY A 222 -3.27 12.30 9.98
C GLY A 222 -2.99 13.60 10.71
N ALA A 223 -3.70 14.69 10.33
CA ALA A 223 -3.58 15.97 11.03
C ALA A 223 -3.97 15.88 12.51
N ASP A 224 -5.05 15.15 12.83
CA ASP A 224 -5.47 14.92 14.23
C ASP A 224 -4.46 14.05 14.99
N PHE A 225 -3.83 13.08 14.34
CA PHE A 225 -2.76 12.25 14.91
C PHE A 225 -1.50 13.07 15.23
N GLU A 226 -1.10 13.97 14.33
CA GLU A 226 0.02 14.88 14.56
C GLU A 226 -0.27 15.88 15.69
N ALA A 227 -1.50 16.42 15.73
CA ALA A 227 -1.94 17.31 16.81
C ALA A 227 -1.93 16.63 18.19
N ALA A 228 -2.07 15.30 18.23
CA ALA A 228 -1.91 14.50 19.45
C ALA A 228 -0.43 14.28 19.87
N GLY A 229 0.54 14.73 19.07
CA GLY A 229 1.98 14.67 19.37
C GLY A 229 2.62 13.29 19.21
N ALA A 230 1.99 12.39 18.43
CA ALA A 230 2.42 10.99 18.29
C ALA A 230 3.31 10.71 17.06
N ALA A 231 3.68 11.75 16.30
CA ALA A 231 4.61 11.67 15.17
C ALA A 231 5.81 12.60 15.37
N VAL A 232 6.99 12.18 14.91
CA VAL A 232 8.19 13.01 14.83
C VAL A 232 8.28 13.58 13.42
N ILE A 233 8.35 14.91 13.31
CA ILE A 233 8.46 15.62 12.03
C ILE A 233 9.85 16.22 11.92
N GLY A 234 10.50 16.01 10.77
CA GLY A 234 11.83 16.55 10.49
C GLY A 234 12.09 16.69 8.99
N GLN A 235 13.34 16.97 8.64
CA GLN A 235 13.79 17.03 7.25
C GLN A 235 14.71 15.86 6.94
N VAL A 236 14.56 15.29 5.75
CA VAL A 236 15.47 14.29 5.18
C VAL A 236 15.78 14.71 3.75
N GLY A 237 17.02 15.14 3.51
CA GLY A 237 17.33 15.87 2.30
C GLY A 237 16.47 17.13 2.16
N GLY A 238 15.87 17.34 0.99
CA GLY A 238 14.89 18.42 0.76
C GLY A 238 13.46 18.10 1.21
N ALA A 239 13.19 16.88 1.69
CA ALA A 239 11.84 16.41 1.98
C ALA A 239 11.47 16.64 3.45
N THR A 240 10.24 17.10 3.68
CA THR A 240 9.61 16.97 5.01
C THR A 240 9.25 15.50 5.23
N ALA A 241 9.63 14.98 6.37
CA ALA A 241 9.43 13.58 6.73
C ALA A 241 8.68 13.45 8.06
N GLN A 242 7.78 12.46 8.13
CA GLN A 242 7.09 12.05 9.35
C GLN A 242 7.48 10.63 9.71
N LEU A 243 7.93 10.41 10.94
CA LEU A 243 8.22 9.10 11.51
C LEU A 243 7.29 8.83 12.69
N MET A 244 6.63 7.68 12.69
CA MET A 244 5.68 7.30 13.72
C MET A 244 5.71 5.80 14.01
N SER A 245 5.30 5.39 15.22
CA SER A 245 5.03 3.99 15.54
C SER A 245 3.78 3.53 14.79
N GLN A 246 3.89 2.45 14.02
CA GLN A 246 2.76 1.92 13.27
C GLN A 246 1.64 1.41 14.20
N PRO A 247 1.92 0.68 15.31
CA PRO A 247 0.87 0.30 16.25
C PRO A 247 0.10 1.48 16.83
N VAL A 248 0.82 2.51 17.31
CA VAL A 248 0.20 3.71 17.88
C VAL A 248 -0.69 4.43 16.86
N LEU A 249 -0.21 4.53 15.61
CA LEU A 249 -0.99 5.10 14.51
C LEU A 249 -2.27 4.29 14.23
N VAL A 250 -2.15 2.97 14.10
CA VAL A 250 -3.28 2.10 13.74
C VAL A 250 -4.32 2.08 14.85
N ASP A 251 -3.92 2.05 16.11
CA ASP A 251 -4.84 2.07 17.25
C ASP A 251 -5.58 3.41 17.34
N PHE A 252 -4.86 4.53 17.17
CA PHE A 252 -5.46 5.86 17.07
C PHE A 252 -6.45 5.92 15.90
N ALA A 253 -6.04 5.49 14.70
CA ALA A 253 -6.85 5.50 13.50
C ALA A 253 -8.11 4.65 13.66
N THR A 254 -8.01 3.49 14.32
CA THR A 254 -9.15 2.60 14.57
C THR A 254 -10.21 3.29 15.42
N ALA A 255 -9.79 3.95 16.52
CA ALA A 255 -10.67 4.72 17.38
C ALA A 255 -11.24 5.96 16.67
N TRP A 256 -10.39 6.67 15.93
CA TRP A 256 -10.77 7.87 15.19
C TRP A 256 -11.82 7.56 14.12
N MET A 257 -11.65 6.51 13.33
CA MET A 257 -12.60 6.11 12.29
C MET A 257 -13.95 5.71 12.90
N SER A 258 -13.94 4.98 14.02
CA SER A 258 -15.15 4.61 14.76
C SER A 258 -15.95 5.84 15.23
N ALA A 259 -15.26 6.92 15.61
CA ALA A 259 -15.88 8.16 16.06
C ALA A 259 -16.32 9.10 14.92
N ASN A 260 -15.62 9.08 13.78
CA ASN A 260 -15.75 10.13 12.75
C ASN A 260 -16.36 9.65 11.42
N ARG A 261 -16.35 8.34 11.14
CA ARG A 261 -16.99 7.79 9.93
C ARG A 261 -18.41 7.38 10.27
N LEU A 262 -19.36 7.95 9.55
CA LEU A 262 -20.75 7.54 9.65
C LEU A 262 -20.92 6.13 9.07
N PRO A 263 -21.78 5.28 9.64
CA PRO A 263 -22.17 4.03 9.01
C PRO A 263 -22.75 4.34 7.63
N LYS A 264 -22.11 3.86 6.56
CA LYS A 264 -22.68 3.93 5.21
C LYS A 264 -23.91 3.01 5.22
N HIS A 265 -25.11 3.58 5.39
CA HIS A 265 -26.35 2.83 5.25
C HIS A 265 -26.35 2.15 3.87
N SER A 266 -26.61 0.85 3.86
CA SER A 266 -26.67 0.05 2.64
C SER A 266 -27.66 0.66 1.67
N VAL A 267 -27.16 1.22 0.57
CA VAL A 267 -28.01 1.58 -0.56
C VAL A 267 -28.54 0.26 -1.10
N SER A 268 -29.80 -0.03 -0.81
CA SER A 268 -30.55 -1.15 -1.39
C SER A 268 -30.49 -1.01 -2.91
N LYS A 269 -29.69 -1.84 -3.58
CA LYS A 269 -29.82 -2.04 -5.02
C LYS A 269 -31.18 -2.70 -5.23
N LYS A 270 -32.11 -1.97 -5.86
CA LYS A 270 -33.35 -2.53 -6.41
C LYS A 270 -33.03 -3.80 -7.21
N PRO A 271 -33.86 -4.86 -7.12
CA PRO A 271 -33.64 -6.05 -7.94
C PRO A 271 -33.73 -5.66 -9.42
N LEU A 272 -32.81 -6.18 -10.23
CA LEU A 272 -32.98 -6.16 -11.68
C LEU A 272 -34.30 -6.84 -12.00
N ALA A 273 -35.19 -6.12 -12.67
CA ALA A 273 -36.41 -6.68 -13.21
C ALA A 273 -36.04 -7.77 -14.23
N SER A 274 -36.43 -9.01 -13.94
CA SER A 274 -36.48 -10.09 -14.92
C SER A 274 -37.48 -9.71 -16.01
N GLY A 275 -36.97 -9.29 -17.16
CA GLY A 275 -37.77 -9.14 -18.37
C GLY A 275 -38.10 -10.51 -18.94
N GLU A 276 -39.23 -11.08 -18.53
CA GLU A 276 -39.93 -12.08 -19.34
C GLU A 276 -40.57 -11.38 -20.53
N ALA A 277 -40.17 -11.78 -21.74
CA ALA A 277 -40.84 -11.38 -22.97
C ALA A 277 -42.15 -12.19 -23.12
N PRO A 278 -43.29 -11.56 -23.45
CA PRO A 278 -44.50 -12.31 -23.71
C PRO A 278 -44.45 -12.98 -25.08
N VAL A 279 -44.84 -14.24 -25.09
CA VAL A 279 -45.17 -15.06 -26.25
C VAL A 279 -46.28 -14.37 -27.06
N LEU A 280 -46.02 -14.09 -28.33
CA LEU A 280 -47.07 -13.78 -29.31
C LEU A 280 -47.46 -15.07 -30.03
N ALA A 281 -48.70 -15.50 -29.82
CA ALA A 281 -49.39 -16.51 -30.61
C ALA A 281 -50.64 -15.88 -31.24
N SER A 282 -51.04 -16.44 -32.39
CA SER A 282 -52.17 -16.10 -33.30
C SER A 282 -51.89 -14.95 -34.27
N SER A 283 -52.07 -15.08 -35.60
CA SER A 283 -52.81 -16.05 -36.44
C SER A 283 -52.11 -16.25 -37.77
#